data_AF-A0A3D1UQF6-F1
#
_entry.id   AF-A0A3D1UQF6-F1
#
_cell.length_a   1.000
_cell.length_b   1.000
_cell.length_c   1.000
_cell.angle_alpha   90.00
_cell.angle_beta   90.00
_cell.angle_gamma   90.00
#
_symmetry.space_group_name_H-M   'P 1'
#
loop_
_entity.id
_entity.type
_entity.pdbx_description
1 polymer ?
#
loop_
_entity_poly.entity_id
_entity_poly.type
_entity_poly.pdbx_seq_one_letter_code
_entity_poly.pdbx_strand_id
1 'polypeptide(L)'
;MNLKVLKRNGCRIILFAGLMIFTGCGGNLSQETGRNADSAPSAINRKNLNRMEIMRYDGPLNRHGWKFLESKAGEMVYVPFEGYYESKGGRVQSPIVKLNKKAGEPAYYSVEFKAKAKDHCYWWVDLFDAQGKPLPDINSAVYPTDDEVAYKEMIYVQGKADAMQLAFISKEGVSVQDIVVKKVSAKEAAEWCDALYRDMPKLKFTEQAPAFLPRTAAALRDGTPWRIVMLGDSIMNDSFNSVFQSLVKRDFPNSNCDFVISVRGSTGCWFYQKPENFKAYVADLKPDLLIIGGISNPKEGDWTGAIIKVIEQARRIGCEVLLLSPPLSLDWRPASPRNPALPADNITWSENTKDCHGKQLLQQEPYLDVARKTGVPFWNLTPLCADYLASSGKPLGWFNRDTIHNNDRGKQVIGRILQSCFRLLKQEP
;
A
#
# COMPACT_ATOMS: atom_id res chain seq x y z
N MET A 1 32.09 23.14 -33.94
CA MET A 1 32.08 22.64 -35.33
C MET A 1 30.67 22.16 -35.66
N ASN A 2 30.00 22.87 -36.58
CA ASN A 2 28.73 22.60 -37.26
C ASN A 2 27.52 22.04 -36.49
N LEU A 3 26.67 22.95 -36.00
CA LEU A 3 25.26 22.72 -35.70
C LEU A 3 24.39 23.23 -36.86
N LYS A 4 23.55 22.35 -37.43
CA LYS A 4 22.52 22.70 -38.41
C LYS A 4 21.33 23.37 -37.71
N VAL A 5 20.94 24.53 -38.20
CA VAL A 5 19.80 25.34 -37.76
C VAL A 5 18.56 24.96 -38.57
N LEU A 6 17.45 24.64 -37.90
CA LEU A 6 16.11 24.64 -38.47
C LEU A 6 15.22 25.54 -37.59
N LYS A 7 14.81 26.68 -38.15
CA LYS A 7 13.87 27.64 -37.54
C LYS A 7 12.45 27.35 -38.02
N ARG A 8 11.48 27.36 -37.10
CA ARG A 8 10.18 27.97 -37.35
C ARG A 8 9.51 28.37 -36.03
N ASN A 9 8.98 29.60 -36.03
CA ASN A 9 8.03 30.19 -35.10
C ASN A 9 8.54 30.57 -33.70
N GLY A 10 9.16 31.76 -33.63
CA GLY A 10 8.61 32.81 -32.76
C GLY A 10 8.78 32.66 -31.25
N CYS A 11 9.95 32.26 -30.75
CA CYS A 11 10.43 32.68 -29.44
C CYS A 11 11.95 32.48 -29.33
N ARG A 12 12.70 33.55 -29.05
CA ARG A 12 14.15 33.51 -28.76
C ARG A 12 14.33 33.33 -27.26
N ILE A 13 14.90 32.20 -26.84
CA ILE A 13 15.45 32.02 -25.49
C ILE A 13 16.95 32.22 -25.61
N ILE A 14 17.47 33.28 -24.99
CA ILE A 14 18.90 33.50 -24.79
C ILE A 14 19.12 33.34 -23.28
N LEU A 15 19.85 32.30 -22.88
CA LEU A 15 20.33 32.13 -21.51
C LEU A 15 21.61 32.94 -21.33
N PHE A 16 21.64 33.83 -20.34
CA PHE A 16 22.88 34.25 -19.69
C PHE A 16 22.70 34.36 -18.19
N ALA A 17 23.77 33.97 -17.48
CA ALA A 17 23.90 33.92 -16.04
C ALA A 17 24.04 35.32 -15.40
N GLY A 18 23.60 35.44 -14.15
CA GLY A 18 24.13 36.45 -13.21
C GLY A 18 23.26 37.67 -12.92
N LEU A 19 22.68 37.68 -11.71
CA LEU A 19 22.67 38.78 -10.73
C LEU A 19 22.08 40.18 -11.05
N MET A 20 21.12 40.56 -10.19
CA MET A 20 20.78 41.87 -9.59
C MET A 20 19.93 42.95 -10.32
N ILE A 21 18.73 43.19 -9.74
CA ILE A 21 18.21 44.42 -9.09
C ILE A 21 17.74 45.69 -9.88
N PHE A 22 16.52 46.14 -9.46
CA PHE A 22 15.87 47.48 -9.34
C PHE A 22 15.06 48.20 -10.46
N THR A 23 13.93 48.79 -9.98
CA THR A 23 13.12 49.96 -10.43
C THR A 23 12.34 49.83 -11.74
N GLY A 24 11.12 50.35 -11.97
CA GLY A 24 10.23 51.29 -11.28
C GLY A 24 9.50 52.13 -12.35
N CYS A 25 8.17 52.32 -12.22
CA CYS A 25 7.27 53.25 -12.97
C CYS A 25 7.05 52.95 -14.47
N GLY A 26 5.89 53.14 -15.10
CA GLY A 26 4.58 53.71 -14.77
C GLY A 26 3.83 53.94 -16.11
N GLY A 27 2.49 53.91 -16.13
CA GLY A 27 1.72 54.28 -17.33
C GLY A 27 0.32 53.69 -17.41
N ASN A 28 -0.65 54.41 -16.83
CA ASN A 28 -2.10 54.21 -16.97
C ASN A 28 -2.60 54.46 -18.40
N LEU A 29 -3.64 53.75 -18.84
CA LEU A 29 -4.91 54.39 -19.24
C LEU A 29 -6.05 53.37 -19.40
N SER A 30 -7.16 53.76 -18.78
CA SER A 30 -8.50 53.21 -18.64
C SER A 30 -9.23 52.77 -19.91
N GLN A 31 -10.10 51.76 -19.79
CA GLN A 31 -11.55 51.99 -19.90
C GLN A 31 -12.36 50.82 -19.31
N GLU A 32 -13.25 51.18 -18.37
CA GLU A 32 -14.29 50.37 -17.76
C GLU A 32 -15.40 50.03 -18.75
N THR A 33 -16.04 48.86 -18.59
CA THR A 33 -17.49 48.74 -18.28
C THR A 33 -17.90 47.26 -18.27
N GLY A 34 -18.70 46.85 -17.28
CA GLY A 34 -19.41 45.57 -17.29
C GLY A 34 -19.29 44.74 -16.01
N ARG A 35 -20.06 45.12 -14.99
CA ARG A 35 -20.22 44.43 -13.70
C ARG A 35 -20.88 43.06 -13.88
N ASN A 36 -20.31 42.05 -13.24
CA ASN A 36 -21.01 41.02 -12.46
C ASN A 36 -19.97 40.47 -11.46
N ALA A 37 -19.82 41.20 -10.36
CA ALA A 37 -19.14 40.75 -9.17
C ALA A 37 -20.23 40.22 -8.23
N ASP A 38 -20.34 38.89 -8.16
CA ASP A 38 -21.02 38.08 -7.14
C ASP A 38 -20.67 36.62 -7.52
N SER A 39 -19.91 35.80 -6.82
CA SER A 39 -19.41 35.78 -5.46
C SER A 39 -18.13 34.92 -5.45
N ALA A 40 -17.14 35.35 -4.66
CA ALA A 40 -15.94 34.58 -4.37
C ALA A 40 -16.28 33.36 -3.48
N PRO A 41 -15.39 32.35 -3.41
CA PRO A 41 -15.74 30.93 -3.24
C PRO A 41 -16.26 30.61 -1.82
N SER A 42 -17.26 29.74 -1.72
CA SER A 42 -17.52 29.06 -0.45
C SER A 42 -16.32 28.15 -0.17
N ALA A 43 -15.40 28.66 0.65
CA ALA A 43 -14.44 27.88 1.40
C ALA A 43 -15.15 26.65 1.96
N ILE A 44 -14.46 25.51 1.89
CA ILE A 44 -14.67 24.34 2.73
C ILE A 44 -15.19 24.84 4.09
N ASN A 45 -16.40 24.47 4.49
CA ASN A 45 -17.00 24.93 5.73
C ASN A 45 -16.22 24.35 6.91
N ARG A 46 -15.06 24.96 7.23
CA ARG A 46 -14.10 24.54 8.26
C ARG A 46 -14.65 24.66 9.69
N LYS A 47 -15.90 25.09 9.86
CA LYS A 47 -16.46 25.40 11.17
C LYS A 47 -16.90 24.19 12.00
N ASN A 48 -16.92 22.97 11.48
CA ASN A 48 -17.39 21.79 12.23
C ASN A 48 -16.73 20.46 11.87
N LEU A 49 -15.50 20.45 11.32
CA LEU A 49 -14.74 19.20 11.35
C LEU A 49 -14.35 18.96 12.81
N ASN A 50 -14.86 17.87 13.40
CA ASN A 50 -14.29 17.32 14.63
C ASN A 50 -12.76 17.31 14.46
N ARG A 51 -11.95 17.66 15.48
CA ARG A 51 -10.47 17.75 15.35
C ARG A 51 -9.83 16.48 14.75
N MET A 52 -10.56 15.37 14.74
CA MET A 52 -10.21 14.09 14.16
C MET A 52 -10.56 13.95 12.66
N GLU A 53 -11.58 14.63 12.14
CA GLU A 53 -11.97 14.60 10.72
C GLU A 53 -11.04 15.47 9.87
N ILE A 54 -10.51 14.91 8.79
CA ILE A 54 -9.65 15.63 7.84
C ILE A 54 -10.35 15.86 6.50
N MET A 55 -11.36 15.07 6.17
CA MET A 55 -12.12 15.18 4.93
C MET A 55 -13.59 14.84 5.22
N ARG A 56 -14.49 15.64 4.68
CA ARG A 56 -15.94 15.40 4.66
C ARG A 56 -16.51 15.87 3.33
N TYR A 57 -17.35 15.04 2.74
CA TYR A 57 -18.12 15.35 1.54
C TYR A 57 -19.50 14.69 1.70
N ASP A 58 -20.53 15.50 1.94
CA ASP A 58 -21.89 15.02 2.18
C ASP A 58 -22.66 14.92 0.84
N GLY A 59 -23.43 13.84 0.66
CA GLY A 59 -24.21 13.61 -0.56
C GLY A 59 -23.40 13.07 -1.75
N PRO A 60 -24.02 13.01 -2.94
CA PRO A 60 -23.44 12.35 -4.11
C PRO A 60 -22.25 13.10 -4.69
N LEU A 61 -21.21 12.35 -5.06
CA LEU A 61 -20.00 12.88 -5.66
C LEU A 61 -20.28 13.39 -7.08
N ASN A 62 -20.43 14.71 -7.23
CA ASN A 62 -20.78 15.39 -8.49
C ASN A 62 -19.61 16.23 -9.05
N ARG A 63 -18.37 15.88 -8.69
CA ARG A 63 -17.11 16.53 -9.11
C ARG A 63 -16.90 17.96 -8.59
N HIS A 64 -17.78 18.53 -7.77
CA HIS A 64 -17.47 19.81 -7.14
C HIS A 64 -16.26 19.68 -6.20
N GLY A 65 -15.14 20.31 -6.58
CA GLY A 65 -13.85 20.22 -5.87
C GLY A 65 -13.05 18.94 -6.13
N TRP A 66 -13.61 17.94 -6.81
CA TRP A 66 -12.90 16.70 -7.19
C TRP A 66 -12.54 16.72 -8.67
N LYS A 67 -11.35 16.22 -9.00
CA LYS A 67 -10.85 16.16 -10.37
C LYS A 67 -11.16 14.80 -10.98
N PHE A 68 -11.76 14.78 -12.17
CA PHE A 68 -11.83 13.57 -12.99
C PHE A 68 -10.62 13.51 -13.94
N LEU A 69 -9.93 12.39 -13.94
CA LEU A 69 -8.86 12.05 -14.86
C LEU A 69 -9.39 10.95 -15.78
N GLU A 70 -9.59 11.31 -17.05
CA GLU A 70 -9.95 10.35 -18.07
C GLU A 70 -8.76 9.45 -18.37
N SER A 71 -9.01 8.15 -18.46
CA SER A 71 -8.03 7.17 -18.94
C SER A 71 -8.78 6.01 -19.55
N LYS A 72 -8.27 5.49 -20.67
CA LYS A 72 -8.90 4.37 -21.36
C LYS A 72 -8.29 3.05 -20.89
N ALA A 73 -9.13 2.04 -20.67
CA ALA A 73 -8.66 0.67 -20.45
C ALA A 73 -7.76 0.24 -21.62
N GLY A 74 -6.66 -0.45 -21.33
CA GLY A 74 -5.63 -0.81 -22.31
C GLY A 74 -4.49 0.23 -22.47
N GLU A 75 -4.65 1.47 -21.99
CA GLU A 75 -3.56 2.45 -22.01
C GLU A 75 -2.55 2.19 -20.89
N MET A 76 -1.26 2.36 -21.16
CA MET A 76 -0.24 2.28 -20.13
C MET A 76 -0.17 3.59 -19.34
N VAL A 77 -0.45 3.52 -18.04
CA VAL A 77 -0.35 4.65 -17.10
C VAL A 77 0.80 4.44 -16.12
N TYR A 78 1.48 5.52 -15.77
CA TYR A 78 2.51 5.47 -14.74
C TYR A 78 1.87 5.64 -13.35
N VAL A 79 1.98 4.60 -12.54
CA VAL A 79 1.67 4.66 -11.10
C VAL A 79 3.00 4.91 -10.37
N PRO A 80 3.11 5.99 -9.58
CA PRO A 80 4.30 6.22 -8.76
C PRO A 80 4.68 4.95 -7.98
N PHE A 81 5.97 4.69 -7.76
CA PHE A 81 6.56 3.49 -7.10
C PHE A 81 6.20 2.11 -7.66
N GLU A 82 5.07 1.90 -8.35
CA GLU A 82 4.74 0.63 -9.01
C GLU A 82 5.39 0.53 -10.40
N GLY A 83 5.36 1.62 -11.19
CA GLY A 83 5.82 1.63 -12.58
C GLY A 83 4.68 1.81 -13.58
N TYR A 84 4.86 1.31 -14.81
CA TYR A 84 3.85 1.39 -15.85
C TYR A 84 2.92 0.18 -15.80
N TYR A 85 1.61 0.42 -15.74
CA TYR A 85 0.56 -0.60 -15.73
C TYR A 85 -0.52 -0.27 -16.75
N GLU A 86 -1.27 -1.28 -17.17
CA GLU A 86 -2.52 -1.06 -17.88
C GLU A 86 -3.47 -0.24 -16.99
N SER A 87 -4.13 0.76 -17.59
CA SER A 87 -5.07 1.63 -16.90
C SER A 87 -6.22 0.83 -16.31
N LYS A 88 -6.50 1.13 -15.04
CA LYS A 88 -7.62 0.58 -14.28
C LYS A 88 -8.96 1.27 -14.59
N GLY A 89 -8.96 2.27 -15.49
CA GLY A 89 -10.14 3.04 -15.89
C GLY A 89 -10.06 4.52 -15.48
N GLY A 90 -11.19 5.22 -15.57
CA GLY A 90 -11.30 6.62 -15.18
C GLY A 90 -11.12 6.80 -13.67
N ARG A 91 -10.37 7.85 -13.28
CA ARG A 91 -10.04 8.15 -11.88
C ARG A 91 -10.68 9.45 -11.44
N VAL A 92 -11.55 9.41 -10.43
CA VAL A 92 -12.03 10.61 -9.74
C VAL A 92 -11.25 10.78 -8.45
N GLN A 93 -10.65 11.94 -8.21
CA GLN A 93 -9.76 12.18 -7.08
C GLN A 93 -10.05 13.49 -6.35
N SER A 94 -9.94 13.44 -5.04
CA SER A 94 -10.12 14.58 -4.13
C SER A 94 -9.00 15.61 -4.26
N PRO A 95 -9.15 16.82 -3.70
CA PRO A 95 -8.02 17.67 -3.37
C PRO A 95 -7.05 16.92 -2.44
N ILE A 96 -5.77 17.27 -2.51
CA ILE A 96 -4.80 16.80 -1.52
C ILE A 96 -5.15 17.42 -0.17
N VAL A 97 -5.26 16.58 0.86
CA VAL A 97 -5.61 16.97 2.23
C VAL A 97 -4.44 16.70 3.16
N LYS A 98 -4.14 17.68 4.03
CA LYS A 98 -3.11 17.54 5.05
C LYS A 98 -3.59 16.64 6.19
N LEU A 99 -2.72 15.75 6.64
CA LEU A 99 -2.99 14.83 7.73
C LEU A 99 -2.93 15.57 9.08
N ASN A 100 -3.91 15.33 9.96
CA ASN A 100 -3.94 15.86 11.34
C ASN A 100 -3.14 14.98 12.32
N LYS A 101 -1.92 14.62 11.92
CA LYS A 101 -0.97 13.87 12.76
C LYS A 101 0.30 14.68 12.99
N LYS A 102 1.03 14.33 14.04
CA LYS A 102 2.34 14.90 14.30
C LYS A 102 3.33 14.37 13.25
N ALA A 103 4.23 15.23 12.79
CA ALA A 103 5.26 14.85 11.83
C ALA A 103 6.16 13.76 12.42
N GLY A 104 6.53 12.76 11.62
CA GLY A 104 7.34 11.62 12.06
C GLY A 104 6.57 10.54 12.83
N GLU A 105 5.37 10.82 13.34
CA GLU A 105 4.54 9.81 14.03
C GLU A 105 3.56 9.15 13.05
N PRO A 106 3.42 7.82 13.08
CA PRO A 106 2.40 7.13 12.32
C PRO A 106 1.00 7.38 12.90
N ALA A 107 -0.04 7.16 12.11
CA ALA A 107 -1.43 7.29 12.55
C ALA A 107 -2.36 6.35 11.79
N TYR A 108 -3.52 6.09 12.38
CA TYR A 108 -4.59 5.32 11.76
C TYR A 108 -5.71 6.24 11.33
N TYR A 109 -6.32 5.96 10.19
CA TYR A 109 -7.49 6.69 9.70
C TYR A 109 -8.53 5.70 9.23
N SER A 110 -9.80 5.98 9.51
CA SER A 110 -10.90 5.31 8.83
C SER A 110 -11.35 6.13 7.63
N VAL A 111 -11.58 5.46 6.51
CA VAL A 111 -12.17 6.00 5.28
C VAL A 111 -13.57 5.43 5.16
N GLU A 112 -14.57 6.27 5.38
CA GLU A 112 -15.99 5.90 5.38
C GLU A 112 -16.66 6.53 4.15
N PHE A 113 -17.48 5.76 3.44
CA PHE A 113 -18.25 6.23 2.29
C PHE A 113 -19.37 5.24 1.97
N LYS A 114 -20.36 5.66 1.18
CA LYS A 114 -21.28 4.74 0.53
C LYS A 114 -20.96 4.66 -0.94
N ALA A 115 -21.03 3.47 -1.50
CA ALA A 115 -20.80 3.28 -2.92
C ALA A 115 -21.71 2.23 -3.53
N LYS A 116 -21.98 2.42 -4.82
CA LYS A 116 -22.62 1.46 -5.72
C LYS A 116 -21.81 1.42 -7.01
N ALA A 117 -21.45 0.23 -7.45
CA ALA A 117 -20.70 0.02 -8.69
C ALA A 117 -21.29 -1.16 -9.45
N LYS A 118 -21.51 -1.01 -10.77
CA LYS A 118 -21.98 -2.11 -11.63
C LYS A 118 -20.90 -3.14 -11.91
N ASP A 119 -19.65 -2.69 -11.89
CA ASP A 119 -18.47 -3.49 -12.13
C ASP A 119 -17.40 -3.12 -11.09
N HIS A 120 -16.26 -3.79 -11.16
CA HIS A 120 -15.13 -3.58 -10.29
C HIS A 120 -14.71 -2.10 -10.24
N CYS A 121 -14.51 -1.60 -9.02
CA CYS A 121 -13.99 -0.27 -8.77
C CYS A 121 -12.94 -0.36 -7.66
N TYR A 122 -11.90 0.47 -7.75
CA TYR A 122 -10.92 0.63 -6.69
C TYR A 122 -11.26 1.86 -5.86
N TRP A 123 -11.19 1.74 -4.54
CA TRP A 123 -10.91 2.90 -3.69
C TRP A 123 -9.41 2.99 -3.47
N TRP A 124 -8.88 4.21 -3.44
CA TRP A 124 -7.44 4.45 -3.52
C TRP A 124 -7.02 5.66 -2.70
N VAL A 125 -5.92 5.55 -1.98
CA VAL A 125 -5.31 6.65 -1.21
C VAL A 125 -3.85 6.80 -1.63
N ASP A 126 -3.55 7.89 -2.31
CA ASP A 126 -2.16 8.31 -2.51
C ASP A 126 -1.67 8.99 -1.25
N LEU A 127 -0.43 8.71 -0.85
CA LEU A 127 0.25 9.35 0.26
C LEU A 127 1.41 10.20 -0.25
N PHE A 128 1.65 11.34 0.39
CA PHE A 128 2.74 12.26 0.05
C PHE A 128 3.53 12.61 1.30
N ASP A 129 4.85 12.76 1.18
CA ASP A 129 5.68 13.34 2.23
C ASP A 129 5.53 14.87 2.29
N ALA A 130 6.23 15.50 3.23
CA ALA A 130 6.19 16.95 3.44
C ALA A 130 6.73 17.77 2.25
N GLN A 131 7.45 17.13 1.32
CA GLN A 131 7.96 17.75 0.09
C GLN A 131 7.03 17.48 -1.11
N GLY A 132 5.89 16.79 -0.89
CA GLY A 132 4.96 16.41 -1.95
C GLY A 132 5.42 15.21 -2.78
N LYS A 133 6.46 14.48 -2.35
CA LYS A 133 6.90 13.27 -3.06
C LYS A 133 5.94 12.11 -2.75
N PRO A 134 5.54 11.32 -3.77
CA PRO A 134 4.66 10.18 -3.55
C PRO A 134 5.32 9.11 -2.69
N LEU A 135 4.50 8.50 -1.85
CA LEU A 135 4.80 7.34 -1.01
C LEU A 135 3.91 6.17 -1.46
N PRO A 136 4.25 4.91 -1.11
CA PRO A 136 3.42 3.76 -1.44
C PRO A 136 1.95 3.99 -1.06
N ASP A 137 1.06 3.68 -2.00
CA ASP A 137 -0.38 3.90 -1.87
C ASP A 137 -1.05 2.86 -0.96
N ILE A 138 -2.34 3.10 -0.71
CA ILE A 138 -3.23 2.19 -0.04
C ILE A 138 -4.51 2.07 -0.87
N ASN A 139 -4.82 0.88 -1.38
CA ASN A 139 -5.98 0.71 -2.23
C ASN A 139 -6.63 -0.66 -2.07
N SER A 140 -7.93 -0.75 -2.31
CA SER A 140 -8.69 -2.00 -2.33
C SER A 140 -9.93 -1.85 -3.22
N ALA A 141 -10.93 -2.73 -3.05
CA ALA A 141 -12.07 -2.85 -3.94
C ALA A 141 -13.36 -2.24 -3.36
N VAL A 142 -14.14 -1.60 -4.23
CA VAL A 142 -15.58 -1.45 -4.12
C VAL A 142 -16.19 -2.61 -4.93
N TYR A 143 -16.98 -3.43 -4.27
CA TYR A 143 -17.51 -4.66 -4.85
C TYR A 143 -18.73 -4.37 -5.75
N PRO A 144 -18.88 -5.08 -6.89
CA PRO A 144 -20.05 -4.95 -7.74
C PRO A 144 -21.34 -5.27 -6.99
N THR A 145 -22.33 -4.38 -7.09
CA THR A 145 -23.65 -4.53 -6.49
C THR A 145 -24.64 -3.54 -7.09
N ASP A 146 -25.91 -3.92 -7.17
CA ASP A 146 -27.00 -3.01 -7.51
C ASP A 146 -27.45 -2.15 -6.32
N ASP A 147 -27.06 -2.52 -5.12
CA ASP A 147 -27.41 -1.81 -3.89
C ASP A 147 -26.35 -0.78 -3.51
N GLU A 148 -26.78 0.26 -2.81
CA GLU A 148 -25.85 1.14 -2.12
C GLU A 148 -25.30 0.45 -0.87
N VAL A 149 -23.98 0.33 -0.79
CA VAL A 149 -23.29 -0.32 0.34
C VAL A 149 -22.45 0.70 1.09
N ALA A 150 -22.54 0.67 2.42
CA ALA A 150 -21.65 1.43 3.29
C ALA A 150 -20.31 0.71 3.44
N TYR A 151 -19.24 1.45 3.18
CA TYR A 151 -17.86 1.03 3.38
C TYR A 151 -17.28 1.78 4.57
N LYS A 152 -16.52 1.05 5.38
CA LYS A 152 -15.66 1.59 6.42
C LYS A 152 -14.34 0.86 6.30
N GLU A 153 -13.36 1.53 5.75
CA GLU A 153 -12.02 1.00 5.52
C GLU A 153 -11.04 1.59 6.52
N MET A 154 -9.97 0.86 6.82
CA MET A 154 -8.94 1.30 7.77
C MET A 154 -7.59 1.39 7.07
N ILE A 155 -6.90 2.50 7.28
CA ILE A 155 -5.57 2.73 6.72
C ILE A 155 -4.56 3.02 7.84
N TYR A 156 -3.36 2.43 7.71
CA TYR A 156 -2.19 2.80 8.49
C TYR A 156 -1.32 3.75 7.68
N VAL A 157 -1.07 4.93 8.22
CA VAL A 157 -0.28 5.97 7.57
C VAL A 157 1.05 6.12 8.29
N GLN A 158 2.14 5.76 7.61
CA GLN A 158 3.51 5.82 8.13
C GLN A 158 3.96 7.24 8.49
N GLY A 159 4.94 7.35 9.39
CA GLY A 159 5.36 8.62 10.00
C GLY A 159 5.76 9.72 9.00
N LYS A 160 6.39 9.35 7.88
CA LYS A 160 6.85 10.28 6.84
C LYS A 160 5.74 10.92 6.00
N ALA A 161 4.53 10.38 6.00
CA ALA A 161 3.42 10.98 5.24
C ALA A 161 2.95 12.28 5.90
N ASP A 162 2.71 13.33 5.10
CA ASP A 162 2.17 14.64 5.54
C ASP A 162 0.79 14.91 4.94
N ALA A 163 0.52 14.38 3.74
CA ALA A 163 -0.74 14.58 3.05
C ALA A 163 -1.22 13.32 2.33
N MET A 164 -2.50 13.31 1.96
CA MET A 164 -3.11 12.22 1.21
C MET A 164 -4.11 12.72 0.16
N GLN A 165 -4.39 11.88 -0.83
CA GLN A 165 -5.44 12.10 -1.84
C GLN A 165 -6.27 10.81 -2.00
N LEU A 166 -7.55 10.90 -1.67
CA LEU A 166 -8.52 9.84 -1.91
C LEU A 166 -8.98 9.87 -3.38
N ALA A 167 -9.13 8.70 -3.98
CA ALA A 167 -9.63 8.52 -5.33
C ALA A 167 -10.48 7.25 -5.47
N PHE A 168 -11.32 7.24 -6.49
CA PHE A 168 -12.06 6.07 -6.96
C PHE A 168 -11.73 5.84 -8.44
N ILE A 169 -11.45 4.59 -8.80
CA ILE A 169 -11.03 4.21 -10.15
C ILE A 169 -11.95 3.13 -10.67
N SER A 170 -12.61 3.36 -11.80
CA SER A 170 -13.52 2.39 -12.39
C SER A 170 -13.52 2.47 -13.91
N LYS A 171 -13.79 1.33 -14.55
CA LYS A 171 -13.98 1.22 -16.00
C LYS A 171 -15.39 1.67 -16.42
N GLU A 172 -16.40 1.20 -15.69
CA GLU A 172 -17.82 1.39 -16.01
C GLU A 172 -18.50 2.48 -15.16
N GLY A 173 -17.77 3.05 -14.20
CA GLY A 173 -18.23 4.10 -13.30
C GLY A 173 -18.67 3.57 -11.94
N VAL A 174 -18.69 4.49 -10.98
CA VAL A 174 -19.08 4.25 -9.58
C VAL A 174 -19.89 5.43 -9.08
N SER A 175 -20.94 5.16 -8.33
CA SER A 175 -21.63 6.15 -7.51
C SER A 175 -21.00 6.13 -6.13
N VAL A 176 -20.58 7.28 -5.62
CA VAL A 176 -20.02 7.44 -4.28
C VAL A 176 -20.70 8.60 -3.58
N GLN A 177 -21.00 8.44 -2.29
CA GLN A 177 -21.54 9.51 -1.47
C GLN A 177 -21.11 9.41 -0.01
N ASP A 178 -21.35 10.49 0.73
CA ASP A 178 -21.14 10.58 2.19
C ASP A 178 -19.72 10.17 2.63
N ILE A 179 -18.71 10.79 2.02
CA ILE A 179 -17.30 10.47 2.28
C ILE A 179 -16.85 11.16 3.55
N VAL A 180 -16.28 10.41 4.49
CA VAL A 180 -15.65 10.93 5.70
C VAL A 180 -14.30 10.24 5.91
N VAL A 181 -13.25 11.04 6.15
CA VAL A 181 -11.97 10.51 6.62
C VAL A 181 -11.66 11.10 7.98
N LYS A 182 -11.46 10.22 8.96
CA LYS A 182 -11.17 10.58 10.35
C LYS A 182 -9.98 9.81 10.88
N LYS A 183 -9.13 10.51 11.63
CA LYS A 183 -8.09 9.88 12.45
C LYS A 183 -8.76 9.06 13.55
N VAL A 184 -8.22 7.89 13.83
CA VAL A 184 -8.71 6.97 14.87
C VAL A 184 -7.55 6.45 15.71
N SER A 185 -7.88 5.85 16.86
CA SER A 185 -6.89 5.20 17.71
C SER A 185 -6.42 3.85 17.12
N ALA A 186 -5.24 3.38 17.58
CA ALA A 186 -4.78 2.02 17.27
C ALA A 186 -5.76 0.94 17.77
N LYS A 187 -6.47 1.20 18.88
CA LYS A 187 -7.49 0.31 19.42
C LYS A 187 -8.67 0.17 18.46
N GLU A 188 -9.22 1.29 17.98
CA GLU A 188 -10.31 1.28 16.99
C GLU A 188 -9.89 0.61 15.67
N ALA A 189 -8.64 0.80 15.24
CA ALA A 189 -8.11 0.10 14.07
C ALA A 189 -8.05 -1.43 14.28
N ALA A 190 -7.63 -1.89 15.46
CA ALA A 190 -7.63 -3.32 15.80
C ALA A 190 -9.05 -3.90 15.90
N GLU A 191 -10.01 -3.14 16.44
CA GLU A 191 -11.43 -3.51 16.48
C GLU A 191 -12.04 -3.62 15.07
N TRP A 192 -11.62 -2.75 14.14
CA TRP A 192 -11.99 -2.87 12.73
C TRP A 192 -11.45 -4.17 12.11
N CYS A 193 -10.19 -4.51 12.36
CA CYS A 193 -9.61 -5.78 11.91
C CYS A 193 -10.39 -6.98 12.46
N ASP A 194 -10.84 -6.92 13.71
CA ASP A 194 -11.67 -7.95 14.35
C ASP A 194 -13.06 -8.04 13.72
N ALA A 195 -13.71 -6.90 13.47
CA ALA A 195 -15.02 -6.85 12.83
C ALA A 195 -14.99 -7.46 11.42
N LEU A 196 -14.00 -7.08 10.59
CA LEU A 196 -13.84 -7.62 9.24
C LEU A 196 -13.54 -9.13 9.27
N TYR A 197 -12.64 -9.55 10.16
CA TYR A 197 -12.24 -10.96 10.28
C TYR A 197 -13.30 -11.86 10.92
N ARG A 198 -14.24 -11.31 11.70
CA ARG A 198 -15.32 -12.07 12.34
C ARG A 198 -16.14 -12.85 11.32
N ASP A 199 -16.40 -12.26 10.16
CA ASP A 199 -17.27 -12.83 9.12
C ASP A 199 -16.47 -13.62 8.06
N MET A 200 -15.17 -13.81 8.29
CA MET A 200 -14.25 -14.61 7.48
C MET A 200 -14.00 -16.00 8.10
N PRO A 201 -13.64 -17.00 7.26
CA PRO A 201 -13.11 -18.29 7.74
C PRO A 201 -11.97 -18.09 8.73
N LYS A 202 -11.85 -18.96 9.72
CA LYS A 202 -10.82 -18.84 10.76
C LYS A 202 -9.52 -19.48 10.31
N LEU A 203 -8.44 -18.72 10.42
CA LEU A 203 -7.07 -19.16 10.27
C LEU A 203 -6.77 -20.27 11.26
N LYS A 204 -6.38 -21.42 10.71
CA LYS A 204 -5.71 -22.49 11.46
C LYS A 204 -4.22 -22.18 11.42
N PHE A 205 -3.75 -21.45 12.43
CA PHE A 205 -2.34 -21.11 12.52
C PHE A 205 -1.56 -22.32 13.03
N THR A 206 -0.66 -22.83 12.20
CA THR A 206 0.33 -23.84 12.61
C THR A 206 1.60 -23.10 13.02
N GLU A 207 2.08 -23.36 14.24
CA GLU A 207 3.32 -22.75 14.73
C GLU A 207 4.48 -23.10 13.80
N GLN A 208 5.36 -22.11 13.63
CA GLN A 208 6.55 -22.21 12.81
C GLN A 208 7.76 -22.27 13.73
N ALA A 209 8.90 -22.77 13.22
CA ALA A 209 10.15 -22.72 13.97
C ALA A 209 10.37 -21.30 14.51
N PRO A 210 10.66 -21.14 15.81
CA PRO A 210 10.72 -19.83 16.43
C PRO A 210 11.74 -18.94 15.71
N ALA A 211 11.31 -17.74 15.33
CA ALA A 211 12.19 -16.73 14.79
C ALA A 211 13.02 -16.14 15.93
N PHE A 212 14.32 -16.41 15.95
CA PHE A 212 15.21 -15.78 16.92
C PHE A 212 15.50 -14.33 16.51
N LEU A 213 14.69 -13.40 17.02
CA LEU A 213 14.82 -11.94 16.87
C LEU A 213 14.95 -11.29 18.25
N PRO A 214 16.07 -11.51 18.98
CA PRO A 214 16.17 -11.14 20.40
C PRO A 214 16.04 -9.64 20.65
N ARG A 215 16.58 -8.78 19.78
CA ARG A 215 16.49 -7.32 19.99
C ARG A 215 15.09 -6.80 19.68
N THR A 216 14.46 -7.32 18.62
CA THR A 216 13.06 -7.01 18.31
C THR A 216 12.12 -7.48 19.42
N ALA A 217 12.32 -8.70 19.94
CA ALA A 217 11.53 -9.22 21.06
C ALA A 217 11.67 -8.36 22.32
N ALA A 218 12.90 -7.94 22.65
CA ALA A 218 13.16 -7.01 23.74
C ALA A 218 12.44 -5.67 23.52
N ALA A 219 12.60 -5.06 22.35
CA ALA A 219 11.99 -3.77 22.02
C ALA A 219 10.45 -3.78 22.04
N LEU A 220 9.84 -4.89 21.59
CA LEU A 220 8.39 -5.10 21.69
C LEU A 220 7.90 -5.12 23.15
N ARG A 221 8.73 -5.62 24.08
CA ARG A 221 8.41 -5.78 25.50
C ARG A 221 8.68 -4.52 26.31
N ASP A 222 9.88 -3.93 26.16
CA ASP A 222 10.35 -2.82 27.00
C ASP A 222 10.00 -1.43 26.43
N GLY A 223 9.54 -1.35 25.18
CA GLY A 223 9.16 -0.10 24.54
C GLY A 223 10.32 0.71 24.00
N THR A 224 11.51 0.11 23.85
CA THR A 224 12.63 0.70 23.11
C THR A 224 12.13 1.14 21.72
N PRO A 225 12.40 2.39 21.27
CA PRO A 225 12.08 2.81 19.91
C PRO A 225 12.70 1.85 18.91
N TRP A 226 11.88 1.30 18.01
CA TRP A 226 12.32 0.23 17.11
C TRP A 226 11.74 0.40 15.72
N ARG A 227 12.57 0.68 14.73
CA ARG A 227 12.13 0.85 13.35
C ARG A 227 12.13 -0.48 12.61
N ILE A 228 10.94 -0.87 12.16
CA ILE A 228 10.71 -2.07 11.37
C ILE A 228 10.44 -1.66 9.92
N VAL A 229 11.37 -1.95 9.02
CA VAL A 229 11.21 -1.70 7.58
C VAL A 229 10.77 -2.98 6.88
N MET A 230 9.66 -2.93 6.17
CA MET A 230 9.19 -4.00 5.29
C MET A 230 9.64 -3.70 3.86
N LEU A 231 10.54 -4.52 3.32
CA LEU A 231 11.13 -4.40 1.99
C LEU A 231 10.51 -5.43 1.04
N GLY A 232 10.07 -4.99 -0.13
CA GLY A 232 9.54 -5.91 -1.14
C GLY A 232 8.93 -5.22 -2.35
N ASP A 233 7.91 -5.86 -2.92
CA ASP A 233 7.14 -5.37 -4.06
C ASP A 233 5.71 -4.94 -3.65
N SER A 234 4.78 -4.88 -4.60
CA SER A 234 3.39 -4.53 -4.34
C SER A 234 2.65 -5.53 -3.43
N ILE A 235 3.08 -6.79 -3.36
CA ILE A 235 2.52 -7.78 -2.43
C ILE A 235 2.98 -7.51 -0.99
N MET A 236 4.20 -7.01 -0.82
CA MET A 236 4.63 -6.49 0.48
C MET A 236 3.84 -5.23 0.87
N ASN A 237 3.47 -4.38 -0.11
CA ASN A 237 2.58 -3.25 0.15
C ASN A 237 1.20 -3.70 0.66
N ASP A 238 0.62 -4.74 0.05
CA ASP A 238 -0.63 -5.35 0.54
C ASP A 238 -0.49 -5.92 1.95
N SER A 239 0.62 -6.58 2.22
CA SER A 239 0.93 -7.13 3.55
C SER A 239 0.99 -6.02 4.59
N PHE A 240 1.62 -4.89 4.26
CA PHE A 240 1.68 -3.71 5.11
C PHE A 240 0.32 -3.04 5.31
N ASN A 241 -0.51 -3.02 4.26
CA ASN A 241 -1.85 -2.47 4.26
C ASN A 241 -2.90 -3.39 4.90
N SER A 242 -2.50 -4.50 5.50
CA SER A 242 -3.36 -5.35 6.35
C SER A 242 -3.68 -4.74 7.71
N VAL A 243 -3.08 -3.60 8.05
CA VAL A 243 -3.27 -2.91 9.33
C VAL A 243 -2.83 -3.79 10.53
N PHE A 244 -1.95 -4.76 10.31
CA PHE A 244 -1.42 -5.65 11.35
C PHE A 244 -0.67 -4.89 12.45
N GLN A 245 -0.20 -3.67 12.16
CA GLN A 245 0.46 -2.78 13.11
C GLN A 245 -0.44 -2.51 14.33
N SER A 246 -1.76 -2.38 14.12
CA SER A 246 -2.73 -2.17 15.22
C SER A 246 -2.87 -3.43 16.08
N LEU A 247 -2.86 -4.59 15.45
CA LEU A 247 -2.93 -5.90 16.07
C LEU A 247 -1.67 -6.19 16.91
N VAL A 248 -0.48 -5.85 16.38
CA VAL A 248 0.79 -5.93 17.12
C VAL A 248 0.77 -4.94 18.29
N LYS A 249 0.36 -3.68 18.09
CA LYS A 249 0.26 -2.71 19.19
C LYS A 249 -0.71 -3.15 20.28
N ARG A 250 -1.81 -3.84 19.94
CA ARG A 250 -2.73 -4.43 20.91
C ARG A 250 -2.07 -5.55 21.72
N ASP A 251 -1.32 -6.43 21.06
CA ASP A 251 -0.66 -7.57 21.73
C ASP A 251 0.58 -7.13 22.53
N PHE A 252 1.24 -6.04 22.12
CA PHE A 252 2.43 -5.45 22.73
C PHE A 252 2.18 -3.98 23.05
N PRO A 253 1.37 -3.66 24.08
CA PRO A 253 0.93 -2.30 24.36
C PRO A 253 2.09 -1.34 24.70
N ASN A 254 3.19 -1.85 25.25
CA ASN A 254 4.38 -1.06 25.57
C ASN A 254 5.28 -0.79 24.34
N SER A 255 5.13 -1.55 23.25
CA SER A 255 5.99 -1.41 22.07
C SER A 255 5.99 0.02 21.52
N ASN A 256 7.17 0.47 21.09
CA ASN A 256 7.34 1.75 20.40
C ASN A 256 7.88 1.53 18.99
N CYS A 257 7.22 0.62 18.27
CA CYS A 257 7.62 0.25 16.92
C CYS A 257 7.15 1.30 15.89
N ASP A 258 8.07 1.69 15.01
CA ASP A 258 7.82 2.51 13.82
C ASP A 258 7.84 1.60 12.59
N PHE A 259 6.67 1.29 12.03
CA PHE A 259 6.54 0.45 10.84
C PHE A 259 6.64 1.30 9.58
N VAL A 260 7.56 0.95 8.69
CA VAL A 260 7.83 1.67 7.44
C VAL A 260 7.77 0.71 6.27
N ILE A 261 7.04 1.09 5.22
CA ILE A 261 7.00 0.35 3.96
C ILE A 261 8.03 0.93 2.99
N SER A 262 8.85 0.06 2.40
CA SER A 262 9.85 0.40 1.40
C SER A 262 9.74 -0.56 0.22
N VAL A 263 9.00 -0.15 -0.80
CA VAL A 263 8.64 -1.02 -1.91
C VAL A 263 8.81 -0.34 -3.25
N ARG A 264 8.93 -1.18 -4.27
CA ARG A 264 8.84 -0.82 -5.67
C ARG A 264 8.12 -1.95 -6.40
N GLY A 265 7.00 -1.65 -7.05
CA GLY A 265 6.21 -2.65 -7.77
C GLY A 265 7.02 -3.30 -8.90
N SER A 266 6.67 -4.55 -9.24
CA SER A 266 7.37 -5.34 -10.27
C SER A 266 8.89 -5.53 -10.05
N THR A 267 9.38 -5.42 -8.81
CA THR A 267 10.79 -5.63 -8.47
C THR A 267 11.01 -6.73 -7.43
N GLY A 268 12.26 -6.88 -6.97
CA GLY A 268 12.68 -7.81 -5.93
C GLY A 268 14.11 -7.51 -5.50
N CYS A 269 14.71 -8.39 -4.68
CA CYS A 269 16.06 -8.18 -4.16
C CYS A 269 17.15 -8.04 -5.24
N TRP A 270 16.91 -8.54 -6.47
CA TRP A 270 17.79 -8.31 -7.61
C TRP A 270 18.03 -6.82 -7.90
N PHE A 271 17.04 -5.97 -7.58
CA PHE A 271 17.13 -4.51 -7.69
C PHE A 271 17.77 -3.90 -6.44
N TYR A 272 17.31 -4.32 -5.26
CA TYR A 272 17.75 -3.75 -3.97
C TYR A 272 19.18 -4.11 -3.59
N GLN A 273 19.75 -5.19 -4.11
CA GLN A 273 21.14 -5.58 -3.84
C GLN A 273 22.17 -4.55 -4.34
N LYS A 274 21.80 -3.67 -5.29
CA LYS A 274 22.71 -2.65 -5.81
C LYS A 274 22.97 -1.58 -4.73
N PRO A 275 24.22 -1.17 -4.46
CA PRO A 275 24.54 -0.30 -3.33
C PRO A 275 23.70 0.99 -3.25
N GLU A 276 23.47 1.65 -4.38
CA GLU A 276 22.66 2.87 -4.48
C GLU A 276 21.19 2.65 -4.13
N ASN A 277 20.64 1.50 -4.54
CA ASN A 277 19.25 1.12 -4.24
C ASN A 277 19.13 0.64 -2.80
N PHE A 278 20.08 -0.17 -2.32
CA PHE A 278 20.13 -0.57 -0.91
C PHE A 278 20.16 0.65 0.00
N LYS A 279 21.00 1.64 -0.35
CA LYS A 279 21.05 2.90 0.39
C LYS A 279 19.69 3.60 0.42
N ALA A 280 19.08 3.83 -0.74
CA ALA A 280 17.83 4.57 -0.85
C ALA A 280 16.61 3.86 -0.24
N TYR A 281 16.54 2.52 -0.34
CA TYR A 281 15.38 1.73 0.09
C TYR A 281 15.55 1.07 1.46
N VAL A 282 16.77 0.98 1.99
CA VAL A 282 17.05 0.32 3.28
C VAL A 282 17.90 1.21 4.17
N ALA A 283 19.15 1.50 3.80
CA ALA A 283 20.11 2.09 4.74
C ALA A 283 19.68 3.48 5.25
N ASP A 284 19.14 4.33 4.38
CA ASP A 284 18.71 5.69 4.75
C ASP A 284 17.47 5.70 5.66
N LEU A 285 16.71 4.60 5.69
CA LEU A 285 15.60 4.43 6.62
C LEU A 285 16.08 4.07 8.03
N LYS A 286 17.33 3.60 8.19
CA LYS A 286 17.94 3.17 9.45
C LYS A 286 17.08 2.11 10.17
N PRO A 287 16.85 0.94 9.56
CA PRO A 287 16.05 -0.12 10.18
C PRO A 287 16.79 -0.75 11.36
N ASP A 288 16.06 -1.00 12.43
CA ASP A 288 16.50 -1.89 13.50
C ASP A 288 16.17 -3.36 13.16
N LEU A 289 15.02 -3.56 12.50
CA LEU A 289 14.62 -4.81 11.85
C LEU A 289 14.28 -4.56 10.37
N LEU A 290 14.88 -5.35 9.48
CA LEU A 290 14.50 -5.44 8.07
C LEU A 290 13.73 -6.73 7.83
N ILE A 291 12.46 -6.61 7.43
CA ILE A 291 11.63 -7.73 6.98
C ILE A 291 11.65 -7.76 5.46
N ILE A 292 12.24 -8.80 4.88
CA ILE A 292 12.33 -9.00 3.43
C ILE A 292 11.22 -9.96 3.00
N GLY A 293 10.42 -9.60 1.99
CA GLY A 293 9.43 -10.52 1.43
C GLY A 293 8.67 -9.96 0.23
N GLY A 294 7.39 -10.35 0.11
CA GLY A 294 6.62 -10.21 -1.13
C GLY A 294 6.83 -11.42 -2.04
N ILE A 295 6.37 -11.34 -3.29
CA ILE A 295 6.72 -12.34 -4.29
C ILE A 295 7.97 -11.81 -4.97
N SER A 296 9.13 -12.40 -4.71
CA SER A 296 10.33 -12.00 -5.46
C SER A 296 10.04 -12.19 -6.94
N ASN A 297 9.80 -11.12 -7.70
CA ASN A 297 9.59 -11.20 -9.14
C ASN A 297 10.88 -11.79 -9.73
N PRO A 298 10.90 -13.07 -10.14
CA PRO A 298 12.10 -13.72 -10.63
C PRO A 298 12.20 -13.35 -12.11
N LYS A 299 12.23 -12.04 -12.38
CA LYS A 299 12.21 -11.56 -13.76
C LYS A 299 13.50 -11.93 -14.46
N GLU A 300 14.66 -11.92 -13.78
CA GLU A 300 15.96 -12.33 -14.35
C GLU A 300 16.97 -12.78 -13.27
N GLY A 301 17.72 -13.85 -13.53
CA GLY A 301 18.96 -14.20 -12.80
C GLY A 301 18.80 -14.91 -11.44
N ASP A 302 19.91 -14.95 -10.69
CA ASP A 302 20.03 -15.55 -9.36
C ASP A 302 19.32 -14.68 -8.29
N TRP A 303 18.00 -14.82 -8.20
CA TRP A 303 17.18 -14.03 -7.28
C TRP A 303 17.39 -14.41 -5.81
N THR A 304 17.72 -15.67 -5.50
CA THR A 304 18.04 -16.10 -4.13
C THR A 304 19.40 -15.55 -3.69
N GLY A 305 20.41 -15.56 -4.57
CA GLY A 305 21.69 -14.87 -4.32
C GLY A 305 21.54 -13.37 -4.13
N ALA A 306 20.58 -12.73 -4.80
CA ALA A 306 20.27 -11.34 -4.56
C ALA A 306 19.65 -11.09 -3.18
N ILE A 307 18.78 -11.98 -2.68
CA ILE A 307 18.27 -11.91 -1.31
C ILE A 307 19.43 -12.02 -0.31
N ILE A 308 20.34 -12.99 -0.50
CA ILE A 308 21.53 -13.18 0.34
C ILE A 308 22.36 -11.88 0.42
N LYS A 309 22.63 -11.23 -0.71
CA LYS A 309 23.37 -9.96 -0.74
C LYS A 309 22.67 -8.82 -0.01
N VAL A 310 21.35 -8.74 -0.05
CA VAL A 310 20.58 -7.73 0.72
C VAL A 310 20.67 -8.03 2.21
N ILE A 311 20.54 -9.31 2.63
CA ILE A 311 20.71 -9.75 4.02
C ILE A 311 22.11 -9.36 4.53
N GLU A 312 23.16 -9.63 3.77
CA GLU A 312 24.53 -9.27 4.13
C GLU A 312 24.71 -7.75 4.30
N GLN A 313 24.17 -6.95 3.38
CA GLN A 313 24.24 -5.49 3.46
C GLN A 313 23.48 -4.95 4.69
N ALA A 314 22.32 -5.52 5.01
CA ALA A 314 21.54 -5.17 6.20
C ALA A 314 22.28 -5.50 7.50
N ARG A 315 22.95 -6.65 7.56
CA ARG A 315 23.79 -7.02 8.71
C ARG A 315 24.98 -6.09 8.89
N ARG A 316 25.64 -5.65 7.80
CA ARG A 316 26.77 -4.71 7.86
C ARG A 316 26.39 -3.36 8.47
N ILE A 317 25.12 -2.97 8.42
CA ILE A 317 24.61 -1.75 9.08
C ILE A 317 23.99 -2.02 10.46
N GLY A 318 24.16 -3.23 11.02
CA GLY A 318 23.73 -3.57 12.37
C GLY A 318 22.25 -3.95 12.53
N CYS A 319 21.54 -4.23 11.43
CA CYS A 319 20.11 -4.55 11.41
C CYS A 319 19.83 -6.02 11.76
N GLU A 320 18.78 -6.32 12.53
CA GLU A 320 18.19 -7.67 12.52
C GLU A 320 17.49 -7.90 11.19
N VAL A 321 17.50 -9.13 10.68
CA VAL A 321 16.90 -9.44 9.38
C VAL A 321 15.99 -10.63 9.52
N LEU A 322 14.80 -10.52 8.95
CA LEU A 322 13.78 -11.57 8.88
C LEU A 322 13.40 -11.78 7.42
N LEU A 323 13.34 -13.04 7.00
CA LEU A 323 12.85 -13.41 5.67
C LEU A 323 11.41 -13.92 5.76
N LEU A 324 10.54 -13.51 4.85
CA LEU A 324 9.21 -14.07 4.66
C LEU A 324 9.18 -14.92 3.39
N SER A 325 8.44 -16.03 3.40
CA SER A 325 7.98 -16.63 2.15
C SER A 325 6.80 -15.81 1.58
N PRO A 326 6.46 -16.00 0.29
CA PRO A 326 5.36 -15.29 -0.34
C PRO A 326 4.05 -15.35 0.47
N PRO A 327 3.44 -14.18 0.80
CA PRO A 327 2.15 -14.16 1.47
C PRO A 327 1.01 -14.42 0.49
N LEU A 328 -0.23 -14.38 0.99
CA LEU A 328 -1.42 -14.43 0.14
C LEU A 328 -1.33 -13.35 -0.94
N SER A 329 -1.60 -13.74 -2.17
CA SER A 329 -1.52 -12.88 -3.35
C SER A 329 -2.50 -13.40 -4.38
N LEU A 330 -2.03 -13.85 -5.54
CA LEU A 330 -2.88 -14.42 -6.59
C LEU A 330 -3.69 -15.62 -6.07
N ASP A 331 -4.97 -15.65 -6.43
CA ASP A 331 -5.85 -16.79 -6.17
C ASP A 331 -5.61 -17.89 -7.20
N TRP A 332 -4.85 -18.91 -6.80
CA TRP A 332 -4.43 -20.02 -7.67
C TRP A 332 -5.56 -21.04 -7.91
N ARG A 333 -6.68 -20.91 -7.20
CA ARG A 333 -7.78 -21.86 -7.29
C ARG A 333 -8.48 -21.72 -8.64
N PRO A 334 -8.94 -22.83 -9.23
CA PRO A 334 -9.79 -22.74 -10.41
C PRO A 334 -11.14 -22.11 -10.06
N ALA A 335 -11.77 -21.46 -11.03
CA ALA A 335 -13.18 -21.12 -10.93
C ALA A 335 -14.00 -22.42 -10.84
N SER A 336 -15.11 -22.40 -10.09
CA SER A 336 -16.01 -23.55 -10.08
C SER A 336 -16.65 -23.74 -11.46
N PRO A 337 -16.55 -24.94 -12.06
CA PRO A 337 -17.12 -25.20 -13.38
C PRO A 337 -18.65 -25.21 -13.36
N ARG A 338 -19.26 -25.37 -12.17
CA ARG A 338 -20.72 -25.38 -11.99
C ARG A 338 -21.29 -23.97 -11.96
N ASN A 339 -20.63 -23.08 -11.20
CA ASN A 339 -21.02 -21.68 -11.06
C ASN A 339 -19.84 -20.88 -10.50
N PRO A 340 -19.27 -19.89 -11.22
CA PRO A 340 -18.16 -19.07 -10.73
C PRO A 340 -18.40 -18.35 -9.40
N ALA A 341 -19.66 -18.15 -9.00
CA ALA A 341 -20.02 -17.56 -7.70
C ALA A 341 -19.94 -18.55 -6.53
N LEU A 342 -19.70 -19.84 -6.80
CA LEU A 342 -19.53 -20.89 -5.79
C LEU A 342 -18.04 -21.25 -5.61
N PRO A 343 -17.64 -21.76 -4.43
CA PRO A 343 -16.32 -22.36 -4.28
C PRO A 343 -16.15 -23.55 -5.24
N ALA A 344 -14.91 -23.75 -5.70
CA ALA A 344 -14.53 -24.98 -6.38
C ALA A 344 -14.41 -26.13 -5.37
N ASP A 345 -14.63 -27.36 -5.84
CA ASP A 345 -14.63 -28.56 -5.01
C ASP A 345 -13.22 -29.12 -4.81
N ASN A 346 -12.97 -29.78 -3.68
CA ASN A 346 -11.75 -30.56 -3.39
C ASN A 346 -10.44 -29.81 -3.67
N ILE A 347 -10.41 -28.53 -3.32
CA ILE A 347 -9.23 -27.69 -3.52
C ILE A 347 -8.08 -28.19 -2.65
N THR A 348 -6.98 -28.55 -3.30
CA THR A 348 -5.71 -28.93 -2.67
C THR A 348 -4.57 -28.17 -3.35
N TRP A 349 -3.44 -28.01 -2.65
CA TRP A 349 -2.27 -27.33 -3.19
C TRP A 349 -0.98 -28.08 -2.86
N SER A 350 0.06 -27.76 -3.63
CA SER A 350 1.45 -28.12 -3.37
C SER A 350 2.36 -27.02 -3.91
N GLU A 351 3.66 -27.07 -3.66
CA GLU A 351 4.60 -26.12 -4.29
C GLU A 351 4.63 -26.22 -5.83
N ASN A 352 4.15 -27.33 -6.38
CA ASN A 352 4.03 -27.52 -7.82
C ASN A 352 2.76 -26.89 -8.42
N THR A 353 1.84 -26.41 -7.57
CA THR A 353 0.62 -25.74 -8.00
C THR A 353 0.97 -24.53 -8.86
N LYS A 354 0.40 -24.49 -10.07
CA LYS A 354 0.53 -23.39 -11.00
C LYS A 354 -0.70 -22.49 -10.92
N ASP A 355 -0.47 -21.20 -11.06
CA ASP A 355 -1.53 -20.22 -11.22
C ASP A 355 -2.16 -20.25 -12.63
N CYS A 356 -3.15 -19.39 -12.86
CA CYS A 356 -3.81 -19.21 -14.16
C CYS A 356 -2.87 -18.69 -15.26
N HIS A 357 -1.65 -18.27 -14.92
CA HIS A 357 -0.58 -17.87 -15.84
C HIS A 357 0.52 -18.94 -15.98
N GLY A 358 0.34 -20.11 -15.36
CA GLY A 358 1.29 -21.21 -15.41
C GLY A 358 2.50 -21.08 -14.47
N LYS A 359 2.52 -20.09 -13.56
CA LYS A 359 3.64 -19.85 -12.63
C LYS A 359 3.45 -20.57 -11.30
N GLN A 360 4.56 -21.07 -10.74
CA GLN A 360 4.61 -21.66 -9.41
C GLN A 360 4.96 -20.57 -8.39
N LEU A 361 3.95 -19.86 -7.89
CA LEU A 361 4.15 -18.76 -6.93
C LEU A 361 4.20 -19.24 -5.47
N LEU A 362 3.73 -20.47 -5.20
CA LEU A 362 3.66 -21.06 -3.86
C LEU A 362 4.95 -21.78 -3.45
N GLN A 363 6.12 -21.24 -3.82
CA GLN A 363 7.42 -21.84 -3.52
C GLN A 363 7.94 -21.34 -2.17
N GLN A 364 8.20 -22.25 -1.23
CA GLN A 364 8.79 -21.94 0.08
C GLN A 364 10.25 -22.40 0.19
N GLU A 365 10.61 -23.54 -0.44
CA GLU A 365 11.94 -24.14 -0.29
C GLU A 365 13.10 -23.21 -0.67
N PRO A 366 13.06 -22.43 -1.78
CA PRO A 366 14.17 -21.53 -2.09
C PRO A 366 14.38 -20.43 -1.04
N TYR A 367 13.31 -19.98 -0.38
CA TYR A 367 13.40 -18.99 0.71
C TYR A 367 13.96 -19.64 1.99
N LEU A 368 13.50 -20.86 2.29
CA LEU A 368 14.00 -21.63 3.43
C LEU A 368 15.50 -21.93 3.28
N ASP A 369 15.96 -22.25 2.08
CA ASP A 369 17.38 -22.45 1.79
C ASP A 369 18.20 -21.18 1.96
N VAL A 370 17.68 -20.01 1.56
CA VAL A 370 18.33 -18.73 1.84
C VAL A 370 18.41 -18.47 3.35
N ALA A 371 17.32 -18.74 4.08
CA ALA A 371 17.30 -18.59 5.53
C ALA A 371 18.33 -19.51 6.22
N ARG A 372 18.40 -20.78 5.81
CA ARG A 372 19.42 -21.74 6.29
C ARG A 372 20.85 -21.27 5.98
N LYS A 373 21.13 -20.88 4.74
CA LYS A 373 22.46 -20.43 4.30
C LYS A 373 22.95 -19.19 5.02
N THR A 374 22.04 -18.27 5.34
CA THR A 374 22.39 -17.01 5.99
C THR A 374 22.20 -17.05 7.50
N GLY A 375 21.49 -18.04 8.04
CA GLY A 375 21.13 -18.11 9.47
C GLY A 375 20.22 -16.96 9.92
N VAL A 376 19.38 -16.41 9.02
CA VAL A 376 18.33 -15.46 9.42
C VAL A 376 17.06 -16.21 9.80
N PRO A 377 16.25 -15.68 10.73
CA PRO A 377 14.91 -16.21 10.97
C PRO A 377 14.05 -16.13 9.71
N PHE A 378 13.09 -17.05 9.62
CA PHE A 378 12.18 -17.20 8.50
C PHE A 378 10.75 -17.38 8.99
N TRP A 379 9.85 -16.54 8.51
CA TRP A 379 8.41 -16.76 8.65
C TRP A 379 7.85 -17.27 7.33
N ASN A 380 7.36 -18.49 7.37
CA ASN A 380 6.78 -19.19 6.26
C ASN A 380 5.27 -18.90 6.15
N LEU A 381 4.91 -17.87 5.39
CA LEU A 381 3.52 -17.47 5.17
C LEU A 381 2.83 -18.31 4.09
N THR A 382 3.56 -18.81 3.09
CA THR A 382 3.03 -19.57 1.96
C THR A 382 2.05 -20.68 2.37
N PRO A 383 2.42 -21.67 3.20
CA PRO A 383 1.53 -22.77 3.53
C PRO A 383 0.29 -22.30 4.30
N LEU A 384 0.46 -21.37 5.25
CA LEU A 384 -0.66 -20.81 6.00
C LEU A 384 -1.67 -20.11 5.09
N CYS A 385 -1.19 -19.36 4.10
CA CYS A 385 -2.04 -18.66 3.14
C CYS A 385 -2.74 -19.64 2.18
N ALA A 386 -2.01 -20.63 1.68
CA ALA A 386 -2.53 -21.61 0.73
C ALA A 386 -3.54 -22.56 1.38
N ASP A 387 -3.27 -23.04 2.60
CA ASP A 387 -4.21 -23.84 3.40
C ASP A 387 -5.47 -23.07 3.73
N TYR A 388 -5.31 -21.78 4.09
CA TYR A 388 -6.45 -20.90 4.34
C TYR A 388 -7.33 -20.76 3.10
N LEU A 389 -6.72 -20.45 1.96
CA LEU A 389 -7.44 -20.23 0.71
C LEU A 389 -8.15 -21.51 0.24
N ALA A 390 -7.47 -22.66 0.33
CA ALA A 390 -8.01 -23.98 -0.01
C ALA A 390 -9.22 -24.36 0.86
N SER A 391 -9.14 -24.09 2.17
CA SER A 391 -10.20 -24.44 3.13
C SER A 391 -11.25 -23.35 3.36
N SER A 392 -11.13 -22.19 2.71
CA SER A 392 -11.97 -21.01 2.97
C SER A 392 -13.45 -21.19 2.66
N GLY A 393 -13.80 -22.10 1.72
CA GLY A 393 -15.16 -22.25 1.21
C GLY A 393 -15.70 -21.00 0.47
N LYS A 394 -14.81 -20.06 0.08
CA LYS A 394 -15.18 -18.85 -0.67
C LYS A 394 -14.88 -19.01 -2.16
N PRO A 395 -15.66 -18.38 -3.06
CA PRO A 395 -15.40 -18.43 -4.50
C PRO A 395 -14.06 -17.76 -4.88
N LEU A 396 -13.63 -18.02 -6.11
CA LEU A 396 -12.49 -17.35 -6.74
C LEU A 396 -12.67 -15.83 -6.69
N GLY A 397 -11.62 -15.09 -6.36
CA GLY A 397 -11.64 -13.62 -6.34
C GLY A 397 -12.26 -13.00 -5.09
N TRP A 398 -12.78 -13.79 -4.15
CA TRP A 398 -13.35 -13.27 -2.91
C TRP A 398 -12.33 -12.53 -2.02
N PHE A 399 -11.05 -12.91 -2.12
CA PHE A 399 -9.92 -12.35 -1.36
C PHE A 399 -9.08 -11.34 -2.16
N ASN A 400 -9.40 -11.11 -3.43
CA ASN A 400 -8.59 -10.34 -4.35
C ASN A 400 -9.33 -9.13 -4.89
N ARG A 401 -8.57 -8.06 -5.18
CA ARG A 401 -9.07 -6.89 -5.90
C ARG A 401 -8.71 -6.93 -7.38
N ASP A 402 -7.65 -7.65 -7.73
CA ASP A 402 -7.27 -7.91 -9.12
C ASP A 402 -6.62 -9.30 -9.22
N THR A 403 -6.03 -9.63 -10.36
CA THR A 403 -5.46 -10.96 -10.59
C THR A 403 -4.32 -11.32 -9.64
N ILE A 404 -3.64 -10.33 -9.04
CA ILE A 404 -2.43 -10.54 -8.24
C ILE A 404 -2.64 -10.08 -6.79
N HIS A 405 -3.37 -9.00 -6.59
CA HIS A 405 -3.39 -8.29 -5.33
C HIS A 405 -4.68 -8.50 -4.54
N ASN A 406 -4.55 -8.41 -3.22
CA ASN A 406 -5.57 -8.76 -2.25
C ASN A 406 -6.57 -7.61 -2.04
N ASN A 407 -7.85 -7.91 -1.85
CA ASN A 407 -8.77 -6.93 -1.26
C ASN A 407 -8.60 -6.91 0.27
N ASP A 408 -9.42 -6.16 1.00
CA ASP A 408 -9.29 -5.99 2.45
C ASP A 408 -9.43 -7.32 3.20
N ARG A 409 -10.24 -8.25 2.67
CA ARG A 409 -10.37 -9.61 3.23
C ARG A 409 -9.07 -10.38 3.06
N GLY A 410 -8.50 -10.41 1.86
CA GLY A 410 -7.21 -11.09 1.63
C GLY A 410 -6.08 -10.51 2.47
N LYS A 411 -6.00 -9.18 2.57
CA LYS A 411 -5.03 -8.50 3.44
C LYS A 411 -5.23 -8.87 4.91
N GLN A 412 -6.46 -8.99 5.40
CA GLN A 412 -6.71 -9.44 6.77
C GLN A 412 -6.20 -10.85 7.04
N VAL A 413 -6.23 -11.77 6.07
CA VAL A 413 -5.59 -13.09 6.24
C VAL A 413 -4.10 -12.92 6.52
N ILE A 414 -3.40 -12.12 5.72
CA ILE A 414 -1.98 -11.80 5.91
C ILE A 414 -1.75 -11.15 7.27
N GLY A 415 -2.56 -10.15 7.63
CA GLY A 415 -2.43 -9.44 8.89
C GLY A 415 -2.61 -10.33 10.12
N ARG A 416 -3.49 -11.33 10.06
CA ARG A 416 -3.67 -12.33 11.13
C ARG A 416 -2.49 -13.29 11.24
N ILE A 417 -1.93 -13.70 10.11
CA ILE A 417 -0.72 -14.53 10.11
C ILE A 417 0.45 -13.73 10.70
N LEU A 418 0.66 -12.49 10.27
CA LEU A 418 1.70 -11.61 10.82
C LEU A 418 1.50 -11.39 12.33
N GLN A 419 0.28 -11.10 12.77
CA GLN A 419 -0.04 -11.00 14.21
C GLN A 419 0.39 -12.26 14.97
N SER A 420 0.03 -13.45 14.48
CA SER A 420 0.42 -14.71 15.10
C SER A 420 1.93 -14.92 15.12
N CYS A 421 2.63 -14.59 14.03
CA CYS A 421 4.09 -14.65 13.97
C CYS A 421 4.76 -13.70 14.98
N PHE A 422 4.27 -12.46 15.12
CA PHE A 422 4.78 -11.54 16.14
C PHE A 422 4.54 -12.06 17.55
N ARG A 423 3.42 -12.76 17.82
CA ARG A 423 3.16 -13.37 19.13
C ARG A 423 4.15 -14.48 19.49
N LEU A 424 4.77 -15.15 18.51
CA LEU A 424 5.85 -16.11 18.78
C LEU A 424 7.04 -15.43 19.46
N LEU A 425 7.26 -14.13 19.23
CA LEU A 425 8.32 -13.36 19.89
C LEU A 425 8.02 -13.03 21.37
N LYS A 426 6.82 -13.35 21.88
CA LYS A 426 6.51 -13.26 23.32
C LYS A 426 7.11 -14.42 24.12
N GLN A 427 7.30 -15.55 23.47
CA GLN A 427 7.77 -16.77 24.11
C GLN A 427 9.29 -16.61 24.30
N GLU A 428 9.75 -16.59 25.55
CA GLU A 428 11.20 -16.65 25.83
C GLU A 428 11.75 -18.01 25.34
N PRO A 429 12.98 -18.07 24.80
CA PRO A 429 13.62 -19.32 24.42
C PRO A 429 13.71 -20.34 25.55
#